data_AF-K1S2B1-F1
#
_entry.id   AF-K1S2B1-F1
#
_cell.length_a   1.000
_cell.length_b   1.000
_cell.length_c   1.000
_cell.angle_alpha   90.00
_cell.angle_beta   90.00
_cell.angle_gamma   90.00
#
_symmetry.space_group_name_H-M   'P 1'
#
loop_
_entity.id
_entity.type
_entity.pdbx_description
1 polymer ?
#
loop_
_entity_poly.entity_id
_entity_poly.type
_entity_poly.pdbx_seq_one_letter_code
_entity_poly.pdbx_strand_id
1 'polypeptide(L)'
;MGFYFSVDGIYLARKACILICCDEHHVLGWYLCRYEHSGAWEALMARIATPKFVVSDGGSGFRKAMKKVWKTARLQRCTFHAFCQVKRYTTTRPKTLAGMELYEIAKDLLHIKNEGQAFAWMIRLEGWNQRHKKFLMEQTRDENGKLRYTHERLLKANRSLLRLIQTKTLFTYLDKSILNGVKG
;
A
#
# COMPACT_ATOMS: atom_id res chain seq x y z
N MET A 1 -2.77 21.98 -12.94
CA MET A 1 -1.60 21.31 -12.33
C MET A 1 -2.13 20.15 -11.50
N GLY A 2 -1.80 18.90 -11.81
CA GLY A 2 -2.31 17.74 -11.08
C GLY A 2 -2.00 17.84 -9.58
N PHE A 3 -3.00 17.60 -8.73
CA PHE A 3 -2.86 17.68 -7.28
C PHE A 3 -2.06 16.51 -6.69
N TYR A 4 -1.92 15.43 -7.45
CA TYR A 4 -1.19 14.22 -7.06
C TYR A 4 -0.59 13.52 -8.26
N PHE A 5 0.41 12.68 -7.99
CA PHE A 5 1.05 11.82 -8.99
C PHE A 5 0.90 10.35 -8.61
N SER A 6 0.97 9.48 -9.60
CA SER A 6 1.10 8.04 -9.43
C SER A 6 2.46 7.59 -9.93
N VAL A 7 3.12 6.72 -9.16
CA VAL A 7 4.42 6.15 -9.52
C VAL A 7 4.38 4.63 -9.47
N ASP A 8 5.08 4.00 -10.41
CA ASP A 8 5.22 2.55 -10.45
C ASP A 8 6.57 2.12 -11.03
N GLY A 9 7.00 0.90 -10.69
CA GLY A 9 8.21 0.25 -11.19
C GLY A 9 7.86 -0.99 -12.00
N ILE A 10 8.08 -0.96 -13.31
CA ILE A 10 7.73 -2.06 -14.21
C ILE A 10 9.02 -2.80 -14.60
N TYR A 11 9.11 -4.08 -14.21
CA TYR A 11 10.21 -4.95 -14.63
C TYR A 11 9.93 -5.53 -16.02
N LEU A 12 10.72 -5.13 -17.01
CA LEU A 12 10.70 -5.69 -18.37
C LEU A 12 11.55 -6.96 -18.47
N ALA A 13 12.62 -7.04 -17.68
CA ALA A 13 13.48 -8.21 -17.56
C ALA A 13 14.18 -8.20 -16.19
N ARG A 14 14.90 -9.28 -15.86
CA ARG A 14 15.64 -9.41 -14.58
C ARG A 14 16.62 -8.25 -14.32
N LYS A 15 17.11 -7.59 -15.36
CA LYS A 15 18.05 -6.46 -15.30
C LYS A 15 17.54 -5.21 -16.02
N ALA A 16 16.23 -5.07 -16.17
CA ALA A 16 15.61 -3.91 -16.81
C ALA A 16 14.29 -3.55 -16.10
N CYS A 17 14.28 -2.39 -15.45
CA CYS A 17 13.15 -1.84 -14.72
C CYS A 17 12.92 -0.40 -15.17
N ILE A 18 11.70 -0.08 -15.58
CA ILE A 18 11.26 1.27 -15.90
C ILE A 18 10.52 1.82 -14.69
N LEU A 19 11.02 2.92 -14.14
CA LEU A 19 10.30 3.73 -13.18
C LEU A 19 9.49 4.77 -13.95
N ILE A 20 8.22 4.93 -13.62
CA ILE A 20 7.33 5.88 -14.29
C ILE A 20 6.63 6.77 -13.27
N CYS A 21 6.42 8.03 -13.63
CA CYS A 21 5.64 8.99 -12.87
C CYS A 21 4.58 9.60 -13.80
N CYS A 22 3.33 9.56 -13.37
CA CYS A 22 2.19 10.08 -14.11
C CYS A 22 1.38 11.05 -13.25
N ASP A 23 0.76 12.04 -13.87
CA ASP A 23 -0.42 12.70 -13.30
C ASP A 23 -1.70 11.94 -13.72
N GLU A 24 -2.86 12.58 -13.64
CA GLU A 24 -4.15 11.99 -13.99
C GLU A 24 -4.28 11.65 -15.48
N HIS A 25 -3.53 12.33 -16.36
CA HIS A 25 -3.75 12.30 -17.80
C HIS A 25 -2.46 12.00 -18.60
N HIS A 26 -1.28 12.25 -18.03
CA HIS A 26 -0.02 12.26 -18.76
C HIS A 26 1.11 11.60 -17.97
N VAL A 27 2.07 11.08 -18.72
CA VAL A 27 3.37 10.67 -18.18
C VAL A 27 4.23 11.92 -17.98
N LEU A 28 4.63 12.18 -16.74
CA LEU A 28 5.49 13.29 -16.36
C LEU A 28 6.98 12.97 -16.57
N GLY A 29 7.33 11.70 -16.49
CA GLY A 29 8.68 11.24 -16.74
C GLY A 29 8.83 9.75 -16.49
N TRP A 30 9.92 9.19 -17.03
CA TRP A 30 10.32 7.81 -16.80
C TRP A 30 11.83 7.70 -16.67
N TYR A 31 12.30 6.61 -16.07
CA TYR A 31 13.71 6.32 -15.86
C TYR A 31 13.99 4.82 -15.97
N LEU A 32 14.88 4.42 -16.88
CA LEU A 32 15.32 3.04 -17.03
C LEU A 32 16.50 2.75 -16.10
N CYS A 33 16.37 1.70 -15.28
CA CYS A 33 17.40 1.23 -14.37
C CYS A 33 17.55 -0.30 -14.46
N ARG A 34 18.66 -0.85 -13.98
CA ARG A 34 18.86 -2.31 -13.96
C ARG A 34 17.95 -3.00 -12.95
N TYR A 35 17.70 -2.34 -11.82
CA TYR A 35 16.82 -2.79 -10.75
C TYR A 35 16.34 -1.54 -10.00
N GLU A 36 15.19 -1.65 -9.36
CA GLU A 36 14.64 -0.53 -8.58
C GLU A 36 15.54 -0.21 -7.38
N HIS A 37 15.98 1.05 -7.25
CA HIS A 37 16.72 1.54 -6.10
C HIS A 37 16.48 3.04 -5.86
N SER A 38 16.84 3.54 -4.68
CA SER A 38 16.53 4.94 -4.31
C SER A 38 17.17 5.96 -5.25
N GLY A 39 18.42 5.76 -5.67
CA GLY A 39 19.09 6.66 -6.61
C GLY A 39 18.36 6.82 -7.96
N ALA A 40 17.75 5.76 -8.50
CA ALA A 40 16.99 5.84 -9.75
C ALA A 40 15.69 6.63 -9.56
N TRP A 41 15.00 6.41 -8.43
CA TRP A 41 13.86 7.24 -8.05
C TRP A 41 14.25 8.70 -7.84
N GLU A 42 15.37 8.98 -7.15
CA GLU A 42 15.89 10.34 -6.96
C GLU A 42 16.14 11.03 -8.31
N ALA A 43 16.74 10.34 -9.27
CA ALA A 43 17.02 10.87 -10.62
C ALA A 43 15.76 11.14 -11.46
N LEU A 44 14.70 10.33 -11.29
CA LEU A 44 13.39 10.56 -11.91
C LEU A 44 12.68 11.75 -11.24
N MET A 45 12.66 11.79 -9.92
CA MET A 45 11.88 12.77 -9.17
C MET A 45 12.49 14.18 -9.21
N ALA A 46 13.82 14.30 -9.29
CA ALA A 46 14.52 15.59 -9.23
C ALA A 46 14.16 16.56 -10.37
N ARG A 47 13.62 16.05 -11.48
CA ARG A 47 13.18 16.85 -12.64
C ARG A 47 11.67 17.14 -12.67
N ILE A 48 10.93 16.68 -11.65
CA ILE A 48 9.47 16.79 -11.58
C ILE A 48 9.12 17.64 -10.35
N ALA A 49 8.15 18.55 -10.51
CA ALA A 49 7.65 19.37 -9.41
C ALA A 49 7.18 18.51 -8.22
N THR A 50 7.20 19.04 -7.01
CA THR A 50 6.75 18.28 -5.84
C THR A 50 5.22 18.20 -5.81
N PRO A 51 4.59 17.00 -5.78
CA PRO A 51 3.14 16.87 -5.67
C PRO A 51 2.65 17.09 -4.23
N LYS A 52 1.35 17.34 -4.04
CA LYS A 52 0.77 17.35 -2.67
C LYS A 52 0.78 15.96 -2.04
N PHE A 53 0.42 14.96 -2.83
CA PHE A 53 0.59 13.56 -2.45
C PHE A 53 0.95 12.69 -3.65
N VAL A 54 1.53 11.53 -3.38
CA VAL A 54 1.95 10.56 -4.39
C VAL A 54 1.39 9.19 -4.06
N VAL A 55 0.83 8.54 -5.07
CA VAL A 55 0.35 7.15 -5.02
C VAL A 55 1.47 6.22 -5.45
N SER A 56 1.80 5.22 -4.62
CA SER A 56 2.84 4.24 -4.91
C SER A 56 2.43 2.82 -4.53
N ASP A 57 3.01 1.84 -5.21
CA ASP A 57 3.02 0.41 -4.87
C ASP A 57 3.81 0.08 -3.58
N GLY A 58 4.41 1.10 -2.95
CA GLY A 58 5.17 1.10 -1.69
C GLY A 58 6.48 0.33 -1.69
N GLY A 59 7.21 0.32 -2.82
CA GLY A 59 8.61 -0.05 -2.88
C GLY A 59 9.49 0.72 -1.87
N SER A 60 10.50 0.03 -1.31
CA SER A 60 11.40 0.63 -0.31
C SER A 60 12.35 1.67 -0.92
N GLY A 61 12.73 1.48 -2.19
CA GLY A 61 13.57 2.41 -2.95
C GLY A 61 12.88 3.77 -3.10
N PHE A 62 11.62 3.76 -3.53
CA PHE A 62 10.81 4.98 -3.67
C PHE A 62 10.67 5.73 -2.35
N ARG A 63 10.29 5.04 -1.27
CA ARG A 63 10.08 5.70 0.04
C ARG A 63 11.33 6.40 0.55
N LYS A 64 12.52 5.86 0.28
CA LYS A 64 13.80 6.49 0.64
C LYS A 64 14.08 7.74 -0.20
N ALA A 65 13.82 7.69 -1.51
CA ALA A 65 13.97 8.81 -2.42
C ALA A 65 13.00 9.96 -2.13
N MET A 66 11.73 9.61 -1.87
CA MET A 66 10.65 10.56 -1.54
C MET A 66 11.02 11.47 -0.38
N LYS A 67 11.57 10.91 0.71
CA LYS A 67 12.00 11.69 1.88
C LYS A 67 13.10 12.71 1.57
N LYS A 68 13.86 12.53 0.49
CA LYS A 68 14.94 13.45 0.10
C LYS A 68 14.46 14.51 -0.89
N VAL A 69 13.73 14.10 -1.92
CA VAL A 69 13.38 14.96 -3.07
C VAL A 69 12.03 15.63 -2.89
N TRP A 70 11.00 14.89 -2.49
CA TRP A 70 9.63 15.40 -2.30
C TRP A 70 9.29 15.48 -0.82
N LYS A 71 10.03 16.34 -0.09
CA LYS A 71 9.99 16.42 1.38
C LYS A 71 8.61 16.77 1.96
N THR A 72 7.82 17.55 1.23
CA THR A 72 6.49 18.01 1.65
C THR A 72 5.36 17.13 1.13
N ALA A 73 5.63 16.24 0.17
CA ALA A 73 4.62 15.35 -0.37
C ALA A 73 4.19 14.31 0.65
N ARG A 74 2.91 13.96 0.66
CA ARG A 74 2.37 12.85 1.47
C ARG A 74 2.29 11.57 0.65
N LEU A 75 2.47 10.42 1.32
CA LEU A 75 2.47 9.11 0.66
C LEU A 75 1.10 8.46 0.77
N GLN A 76 0.52 8.13 -0.38
CA GLN A 76 -0.64 7.26 -0.52
C GLN A 76 -0.19 5.89 -1.02
N ARG A 77 -0.57 4.82 -0.32
CA ARG A 77 -0.45 3.45 -0.82
C ARG A 77 -1.56 3.21 -1.84
N CYS A 78 -1.22 2.72 -3.02
CA CYS A 78 -2.24 2.32 -4.00
C CYS A 78 -3.19 1.26 -3.39
N THR A 79 -4.50 1.52 -3.37
CA THR A 79 -5.51 0.64 -2.78
C THR A 79 -5.60 -0.69 -3.52
N PHE A 80 -5.44 -0.68 -4.85
CA PHE A 80 -5.31 -1.89 -5.66
C PHE A 80 -4.11 -2.73 -5.24
N HIS A 81 -2.93 -2.13 -5.08
CA HIS A 81 -1.74 -2.86 -4.63
C HIS A 81 -1.84 -3.34 -3.17
N ALA A 82 -2.54 -2.61 -2.29
CA ALA A 82 -2.85 -3.08 -0.94
C ALA A 82 -3.77 -4.31 -0.97
N PHE A 83 -4.82 -4.28 -1.80
CA PHE A 83 -5.69 -5.43 -2.05
C PHE A 83 -4.92 -6.62 -2.63
N CYS A 84 -4.10 -6.40 -3.67
CA CYS A 84 -3.28 -7.45 -4.28
C CYS A 84 -2.33 -8.11 -3.27
N GLN A 85 -1.80 -7.33 -2.33
CA GLN A 85 -0.97 -7.86 -1.24
C GLN A 85 -1.76 -8.80 -0.33
N VAL A 86 -3.00 -8.46 0.05
CA VAL A 86 -3.89 -9.37 0.80
C VAL A 86 -4.24 -10.60 -0.03
N LYS A 87 -4.69 -10.41 -1.27
CA LYS A 87 -5.02 -11.49 -2.23
C LYS A 87 -3.87 -12.49 -2.39
N ARG A 88 -2.61 -12.02 -2.42
CA ARG A 88 -1.44 -12.90 -2.47
C ARG A 88 -1.35 -13.84 -1.26
N TYR A 89 -1.72 -13.36 -0.08
CA TYR A 89 -1.64 -14.14 1.15
C TYR A 89 -2.86 -15.04 1.36
N THR A 90 -4.07 -14.56 1.10
CA THR A 90 -5.33 -15.28 1.31
C THR A 90 -5.74 -16.17 0.13
N THR A 91 -5.20 -15.92 -1.06
CA THR A 91 -5.67 -16.43 -2.37
C THR A 91 -7.04 -15.87 -2.78
N THR A 92 -7.51 -16.18 -3.99
CA THR A 92 -8.83 -15.74 -4.50
C THR A 92 -10.00 -16.54 -3.94
N ARG A 93 -9.74 -17.74 -3.39
CA ARG A 93 -10.77 -18.62 -2.82
C ARG A 93 -10.29 -19.17 -1.47
N PRO A 94 -10.21 -18.32 -0.43
CA PRO A 94 -9.83 -18.78 0.90
C PRO A 94 -10.85 -19.79 1.41
N LYS A 95 -10.39 -20.88 2.04
CA LYS A 95 -11.27 -21.93 2.57
C LYS A 95 -11.76 -21.66 4.00
N THR A 96 -11.08 -20.78 4.72
CA THR A 96 -11.43 -20.44 6.11
C THR A 96 -12.34 -19.22 6.14
N LEU A 97 -13.28 -19.19 7.09
CA LEU A 97 -14.16 -18.03 7.28
C LEU A 97 -13.34 -16.74 7.50
N ALA A 98 -12.32 -16.79 8.36
CA ALA A 98 -11.43 -15.67 8.61
C ALA A 98 -10.74 -15.17 7.32
N GLY A 99 -10.29 -16.08 6.45
CA GLY A 99 -9.68 -15.75 5.18
C GLY A 99 -10.65 -15.12 4.17
N MET A 100 -11.87 -15.67 4.08
CA MET A 100 -12.92 -15.14 3.20
C MET A 100 -13.33 -13.72 3.62
N GLU A 101 -13.59 -13.51 4.91
CA GLU A 101 -13.95 -12.20 5.43
C GLU A 101 -12.84 -11.16 5.23
N LEU A 102 -11.56 -11.51 5.47
CA LEU A 102 -10.45 -10.59 5.26
C LEU A 102 -10.27 -10.23 3.78
N TYR A 103 -10.49 -11.19 2.88
CA TYR A 103 -10.44 -10.95 1.45
C TYR A 103 -11.51 -9.93 1.02
N GLU A 104 -12.75 -10.08 1.49
CA GLU A 104 -13.82 -9.11 1.22
C GLU A 104 -13.54 -7.74 1.84
N ILE A 105 -13.03 -7.68 3.07
CA ILE A 105 -12.57 -6.42 3.67
C ILE A 105 -11.50 -5.76 2.78
N ALA A 106 -10.52 -6.51 2.29
CA ALA A 106 -9.50 -5.95 1.42
C ALA A 106 -10.05 -5.51 0.06
N LYS A 107 -11.06 -6.20 -0.48
CA LYS A 107 -11.72 -5.85 -1.75
C LYS A 107 -12.51 -4.55 -1.65
N ASP A 108 -13.10 -4.25 -0.50
CA ASP A 108 -13.81 -2.99 -0.26
C ASP A 108 -12.91 -1.75 -0.44
N LEU A 109 -11.59 -1.89 -0.27
CA LEU A 109 -10.63 -0.79 -0.48
C LEU A 109 -10.76 -0.14 -1.87
N LEU A 110 -11.23 -0.91 -2.86
CA LEU A 110 -11.41 -0.43 -4.24
C LEU A 110 -12.61 0.50 -4.40
N HIS A 111 -13.50 0.57 -3.40
CA HIS A 111 -14.78 1.27 -3.47
C HIS A 111 -14.90 2.44 -2.49
N ILE A 112 -13.86 2.71 -1.70
CA ILE A 112 -13.85 3.79 -0.70
C ILE A 112 -13.63 5.14 -1.39
N LYS A 113 -14.57 6.06 -1.20
CA LYS A 113 -14.62 7.38 -1.85
C LYS A 113 -14.65 8.57 -0.88
N ASN A 114 -14.90 8.33 0.41
CA ASN A 114 -14.97 9.39 1.42
C ASN A 114 -14.45 8.93 2.79
N GLU A 115 -14.18 9.90 3.67
CA GLU A 115 -13.65 9.68 5.02
C GLU A 115 -14.58 8.80 5.88
N GLY A 116 -15.90 8.95 5.75
CA GLY A 116 -16.87 8.12 6.46
C GLY A 116 -16.78 6.64 6.09
N GLN A 117 -16.64 6.33 4.80
CA GLN A 117 -16.41 4.97 4.31
C GLN A 117 -15.06 4.41 4.77
N ALA A 118 -14.00 5.22 4.78
CA ALA A 118 -12.70 4.82 5.31
C ALA A 118 -12.78 4.49 6.81
N PHE A 119 -13.51 5.29 7.59
CA PHE A 119 -13.74 5.04 9.01
C PHE A 119 -14.52 3.75 9.25
N ALA A 120 -15.64 3.56 8.54
CA ALA A 120 -16.43 2.33 8.61
C ALA A 120 -15.60 1.09 8.23
N TRP A 121 -14.74 1.22 7.22
CA TRP A 121 -13.82 0.16 6.82
C TRP A 121 -12.81 -0.20 7.92
N MET A 122 -12.24 0.80 8.61
CA MET A 122 -11.33 0.55 9.74
C MET A 122 -12.03 -0.14 10.91
N ILE A 123 -13.27 0.25 11.23
CA ILE A 123 -14.09 -0.44 12.24
C ILE A 123 -14.34 -1.89 11.82
N ARG A 124 -14.67 -2.14 10.55
CA ARG A 124 -14.90 -3.49 10.03
C ARG A 124 -13.66 -4.38 10.17
N LEU A 125 -12.47 -3.85 9.84
CA LEU A 125 -11.20 -4.56 10.01
C LEU A 125 -10.91 -4.85 11.49
N GLU A 126 -11.16 -3.90 12.39
CA GLU A 126 -10.96 -4.10 13.81
C GLU A 126 -11.94 -5.14 14.40
N GLY A 127 -13.21 -5.09 14.00
CA GLY A 127 -14.19 -6.12 14.37
C GLY A 127 -13.79 -7.51 13.89
N TRP A 128 -13.20 -7.62 12.69
CA TRP A 128 -12.63 -8.87 12.19
C TRP A 128 -11.44 -9.35 13.04
N ASN A 129 -10.53 -8.45 13.43
CA ASN A 129 -9.39 -8.78 14.30
C ASN A 129 -9.86 -9.37 15.64
N GLN A 130 -10.89 -8.77 16.23
CA GLN A 130 -11.43 -9.19 17.52
C GLN A 130 -12.12 -10.56 17.41
N ARG A 131 -12.98 -10.73 16.39
CA ARG A 131 -13.72 -11.99 16.15
C ARG A 131 -12.78 -13.17 15.94
N HIS A 132 -11.74 -12.99 15.14
CA HIS A 132 -10.83 -14.08 14.77
C HIS A 132 -9.57 -14.15 15.64
N LYS A 133 -9.47 -13.36 16.73
CA LYS A 133 -8.27 -13.30 17.58
C LYS A 133 -7.79 -14.66 18.05
N LYS A 134 -8.69 -15.50 18.57
CA LYS A 134 -8.36 -16.85 19.05
C LYS A 134 -7.82 -17.73 17.92
N PHE A 135 -8.53 -17.76 16.80
CA PHE A 135 -8.14 -18.48 15.59
C PHE A 135 -6.75 -18.05 15.10
N LEU A 136 -6.50 -16.74 15.00
CA LEU A 136 -5.22 -16.19 14.55
C LEU A 136 -4.04 -16.49 15.50
N MET A 137 -4.32 -16.77 16.78
CA MET A 137 -3.31 -17.10 17.78
C MET A 137 -2.96 -18.58 17.83
N GLU A 138 -3.66 -19.44 17.08
CA GLU A 138 -3.35 -20.87 16.99
C GLU A 138 -1.89 -21.07 16.53
N GLN A 139 -1.20 -21.99 17.20
CA GLN A 139 0.19 -22.35 16.92
C GLN A 139 0.31 -23.85 16.69
N THR A 140 1.16 -24.22 15.74
CA THR A 140 1.53 -25.60 15.43
C THR A 140 3.03 -25.77 15.64
N ARG A 141 3.46 -26.94 16.14
CA ARG A 141 4.88 -27.28 16.25
C ARG A 141 5.39 -27.74 14.89
N ASP A 142 6.50 -27.19 14.44
CA ASP A 142 7.20 -27.67 13.25
C ASP A 142 8.00 -28.95 13.54
N GLU A 143 8.57 -29.55 12.49
CA GLU A 143 9.43 -30.74 12.55
C GLU A 143 10.65 -30.60 13.47
N ASN A 144 11.05 -29.37 13.80
CA ASN A 144 12.16 -29.06 14.70
C ASN A 144 11.68 -28.71 16.12
N GLY A 145 10.39 -28.96 16.44
CA GLY A 145 9.80 -28.68 17.75
C GLY A 145 9.51 -27.19 18.02
N LYS A 146 9.70 -26.30 17.03
CA LYS A 146 9.47 -24.87 17.19
C LYS A 146 8.02 -24.51 16.96
N LEU A 147 7.44 -23.72 17.87
CA LEU A 147 6.09 -23.18 17.72
C LEU A 147 6.05 -22.10 16.64
N ARG A 148 5.14 -22.25 15.67
CA ARG A 148 4.83 -21.24 14.65
C ARG A 148 3.33 -21.01 14.60
N TYR A 149 2.91 -19.82 14.18
CA TYR A 149 1.49 -19.56 13.98
C TYR A 149 0.94 -20.43 12.86
N THR A 150 -0.17 -21.11 13.10
CA THR A 150 -0.83 -21.94 12.09
C THR A 150 -1.23 -21.10 10.86
N HIS A 151 -1.65 -19.86 11.09
CA HIS A 151 -2.21 -18.97 10.07
C HIS A 151 -1.26 -17.83 9.66
N GLU A 152 0.04 -18.11 9.51
CA GLU A 152 1.06 -17.10 9.21
C GLU A 152 0.73 -16.18 8.02
N ARG A 153 0.20 -16.74 6.93
CA ARG A 153 -0.15 -15.96 5.72
C ARG A 153 -1.26 -14.97 6.03
N LEU A 154 -2.29 -15.39 6.76
CA LEU A 154 -3.41 -14.55 7.13
C LEU A 154 -2.97 -13.43 8.09
N LEU A 155 -2.08 -13.75 9.04
CA LEU A 155 -1.44 -12.75 9.90
C LEU A 155 -0.63 -11.73 9.09
N LYS A 156 0.12 -12.17 8.07
CA LYS A 156 0.88 -11.28 7.17
C LYS A 156 -0.04 -10.36 6.37
N ALA A 157 -1.16 -10.88 5.86
CA ALA A 157 -2.20 -10.08 5.20
C ALA A 157 -2.76 -9.00 6.14
N ASN A 158 -3.21 -9.39 7.32
CA ASN A 158 -3.77 -8.43 8.27
C ASN A 158 -2.74 -7.36 8.70
N ARG A 159 -1.53 -7.79 9.07
CA ARG A 159 -0.44 -6.87 9.44
C ARG A 159 -0.08 -5.90 8.33
N SER A 160 -0.19 -6.30 7.05
CA SER A 160 0.02 -5.37 5.95
C SER A 160 -0.98 -4.21 5.95
N LEU A 161 -2.26 -4.48 6.19
CA LEU A 161 -3.29 -3.44 6.28
C LEU A 161 -3.09 -2.57 7.52
N LEU A 162 -2.88 -3.19 8.69
CA LEU A 162 -2.65 -2.47 9.95
C LEU A 162 -1.45 -1.51 9.85
N ARG A 163 -0.37 -1.92 9.19
CA ARG A 163 0.79 -1.05 8.97
C ARG A 163 0.44 0.19 8.14
N LEU A 164 -0.43 0.07 7.14
CA LEU A 164 -0.84 1.21 6.31
C LEU A 164 -1.69 2.21 7.10
N ILE A 165 -2.56 1.71 7.99
CA ILE A 165 -3.34 2.53 8.93
C ILE A 165 -2.41 3.24 9.90
N GLN A 166 -1.52 2.50 10.58
CA GLN A 166 -0.58 3.05 11.56
C GLN A 166 0.34 4.12 10.96
N THR A 167 0.78 3.91 9.72
CA THR A 167 1.62 4.88 9.00
C THR A 167 0.84 6.01 8.33
N LYS A 168 -0.49 6.03 8.45
CA LYS A 168 -1.40 7.01 7.83
C LYS A 168 -1.22 7.16 6.31
N THR A 169 -0.95 6.04 5.63
CA THR A 169 -0.69 6.00 4.18
C THR A 169 -1.81 5.37 3.35
N LEU A 170 -2.88 4.85 3.98
CA LEU A 170 -3.94 4.12 3.27
C LEU A 170 -5.03 5.03 2.66
N PHE A 171 -5.33 6.17 3.29
CA PHE A 171 -6.46 7.04 2.94
C PHE A 171 -6.05 8.51 2.80
N THR A 172 -4.79 8.78 2.50
CA THR A 172 -4.26 10.12 2.27
C THR A 172 -5.01 10.87 1.16
N TYR A 173 -5.50 10.16 0.13
CA TYR A 173 -6.31 10.77 -0.95
C TYR A 173 -7.66 11.33 -0.50
N LEU A 174 -8.14 10.96 0.70
CA LEU A 174 -9.40 11.45 1.27
C LEU A 174 -9.23 12.66 2.17
N ASP A 175 -7.99 12.96 2.58
CA ASP A 175 -7.68 14.01 3.55
C ASP A 175 -7.89 15.39 2.92
N LYS A 176 -9.01 16.02 3.29
CA LYS A 176 -9.41 17.33 2.75
C LYS A 176 -8.42 18.45 3.07
N SER A 177 -7.62 18.32 4.13
CA SER A 177 -6.61 19.33 4.47
C SER A 177 -5.50 19.39 3.42
N ILE A 178 -5.17 18.25 2.80
CA ILE A 178 -4.22 18.16 1.70
C ILE A 178 -4.85 18.71 0.42
N LEU A 179 -6.09 18.30 0.14
CA LEU A 179 -6.77 18.66 -1.11
C LEU A 179 -7.04 20.16 -1.19
N ASN A 180 -7.56 20.76 -0.12
CA ASN A 180 -8.02 22.14 -0.12
C ASN A 180 -6.89 23.16 0.09
N GLY A 181 -5.73 22.74 0.60
CA GLY A 181 -4.66 23.66 0.99
C GLY A 181 -5.10 24.51 2.18
N VAL A 182 -4.26 24.59 3.21
CA VAL A 182 -4.42 25.67 4.19
C VAL A 182 -4.27 26.98 3.41
N LYS A 183 -5.35 27.75 3.27
CA LYS A 183 -5.26 29.18 3.01
C LYS A 183 -4.60 29.76 4.26
N GLY A 184 -3.28 29.90 4.20
CA GLY A 184 -2.56 30.84 5.06
C GLY A 184 -2.87 32.25 4.58
#